data_AF-A0A246I5N0-F1
#
_entry.id   AF-A0A246I5N0-F1
#
_cell.length_a   1.000
_cell.length_b   1.000
_cell.length_c   1.000
_cell.angle_alpha   90.00
_cell.angle_beta   90.00
_cell.angle_gamma   90.00
#
_symmetry.space_group_name_H-M   'P 1'
#
loop_
_entity.id
_entity.type
_entity.pdbx_description
1 polymer ?
#
loop_
_entity_poly.entity_id
_entity_poly.type
_entity_poly.pdbx_seq_one_letter_code
_entity_poly.pdbx_strand_id
1 'polypeptide(L)'
;MNLTNYAVSKGGTGTLKCPVLDSVAKKAGCSAGTLYQIALGNKQPSAKLANEIHRATRGRVPRGELRPDVFGAPPATSCAQQDEATA
;
A
#
# COMPACT_ATOMS: atom_id res chain seq x y z
N MET A 1 2.14 8.28 -1.25
CA MET A 1 2.33 8.02 0.19
C MET A 1 2.83 6.59 0.41
N ASN A 2 4.00 6.43 1.04
CA ASN A 2 4.54 5.11 1.43
C ASN A 2 3.74 4.49 2.63
N LEU A 3 3.81 3.17 2.78
CA LEU A 3 3.21 2.38 3.88
C LEU A 3 3.51 2.90 5.29
N THR A 4 4.72 3.38 5.56
CA THR A 4 5.09 3.96 6.86
C THR A 4 4.25 5.20 7.14
N ASN A 5 4.18 6.12 6.18
CA ASN A 5 3.38 7.35 6.29
C ASN A 5 1.89 7.02 6.38
N TYR A 6 1.41 6.00 5.66
CA TYR A 6 0.04 5.51 5.79
C TYR A 6 -0.24 5.04 7.22
N ALA A 7 0.65 4.23 7.80
CA ALA A 7 0.49 3.74 9.16
C ALA A 7 0.44 4.89 10.19
N VAL A 8 1.34 5.86 10.07
CA VAL A 8 1.36 7.07 10.92
C VAL A 8 0.09 7.89 10.76
N SER A 9 -0.40 8.08 9.53
CA SER A 9 -1.65 8.83 9.26
C SER A 9 -2.91 8.21 9.89
N LYS A 10 -2.85 6.91 10.24
CA LYS A 10 -3.93 6.16 10.89
C LYS A 10 -3.73 6.03 12.39
N GLY A 11 -2.77 6.75 12.98
CA GLY A 11 -2.44 6.68 14.41
C GLY A 11 -1.56 5.48 14.79
N GLY A 12 -0.93 4.82 13.80
CA GLY A 12 0.03 3.76 14.02
C GLY A 12 1.47 4.26 14.15
N THR A 13 2.37 3.38 14.59
CA THR A 13 3.80 3.70 14.77
C THR A 13 4.63 3.56 13.49
N GLY A 14 4.13 2.89 12.45
CA GLY A 14 4.91 2.59 11.24
C GLY A 14 6.05 1.57 11.45
N THR A 15 6.11 0.91 12.62
CA THR A 15 7.12 -0.11 12.94
C THR A 15 6.60 -1.53 12.72
N LEU A 16 7.47 -2.54 12.83
CA LEU A 16 7.15 -3.96 12.59
C LEU A 16 5.90 -4.48 13.33
N LYS A 17 5.65 -4.02 14.56
CA LYS A 17 4.49 -4.42 15.38
C LYS A 17 3.33 -3.42 15.31
N CYS A 18 3.32 -2.56 14.31
CA CYS A 18 2.25 -1.58 14.14
C CYS A 18 0.94 -2.30 13.81
N PRO A 19 -0.14 -2.11 14.61
CA PRO A 19 -1.42 -2.77 14.36
C PRO A 19 -2.05 -2.35 13.02
N VAL A 20 -1.76 -1.14 12.55
CA VAL A 20 -2.20 -0.67 11.22
C VAL A 20 -1.52 -1.47 10.12
N LEU A 21 -0.20 -1.66 10.20
CA LEU A 21 0.53 -2.47 9.20
C LEU A 21 0.11 -3.94 9.28
N ASP A 22 -0.10 -4.50 10.48
CA ASP A 22 -0.61 -5.86 10.64
C ASP A 22 -2.00 -6.04 9.99
N SER A 23 -2.91 -5.09 10.19
CA SER A 23 -4.23 -5.10 9.55
C SER A 23 -4.14 -5.04 8.02
N VAL A 24 -3.27 -4.17 7.48
CA VAL A 24 -3.04 -4.10 6.02
C VAL A 24 -2.42 -5.39 5.51
N ALA A 25 -1.46 -5.96 6.23
CA ALA A 25 -0.78 -7.19 5.83
C ALA A 25 -1.76 -8.37 5.75
N LYS A 26 -2.64 -8.51 6.75
CA LYS A 26 -3.72 -9.50 6.77
C LYS A 26 -4.66 -9.35 5.58
N LYS A 27 -5.10 -8.12 5.28
CA LYS A 27 -5.97 -7.83 4.13
C LYS A 27 -5.28 -8.09 2.79
N ALA A 28 -3.99 -7.81 2.70
CA ALA A 28 -3.19 -8.02 1.50
C ALA A 28 -2.68 -9.47 1.34
N GLY A 29 -2.98 -10.36 2.30
CA GLY A 29 -2.57 -11.75 2.28
C GLY A 29 -1.05 -11.97 2.48
N CYS A 30 -0.39 -11.14 3.28
CA CYS A 30 1.04 -11.27 3.59
C CYS A 30 1.33 -11.12 5.09
N SER A 31 2.59 -11.36 5.49
CA SER A 31 3.02 -11.15 6.88
C SER A 31 3.33 -9.68 7.16
N ALA A 32 3.07 -9.23 8.40
CA ALA A 32 3.41 -7.88 8.85
C ALA A 32 4.91 -7.58 8.67
N GLY A 33 5.79 -8.57 8.84
CA GLY A 33 7.22 -8.45 8.55
C GLY A 33 7.53 -8.21 7.08
N THR A 34 6.84 -8.90 6.16
CA THR A 34 6.99 -8.64 4.73
C THR A 34 6.56 -7.22 4.39
N LEU A 35 5.40 -6.79 4.92
CA LEU A 35 4.89 -5.45 4.68
C LEU A 35 5.82 -4.37 5.27
N TYR A 36 6.42 -4.61 6.43
CA TYR A 36 7.40 -3.72 7.03
C TYR A 36 8.68 -3.61 6.18
N GLN A 37 9.22 -4.71 5.67
CA GLN A 37 10.38 -4.67 4.76
C GLN A 37 10.07 -3.93 3.44
N ILE A 38 8.83 -4.04 2.95
CA ILE A 38 8.36 -3.25 1.80
C ILE A 38 8.27 -1.76 2.16
N ALA A 39 7.75 -1.43 3.34
CA ALA A 39 7.64 -0.05 3.81
C ALA A 39 9.01 0.64 3.92
N LEU A 40 10.04 -0.10 4.38
CA LEU A 40 11.42 0.36 4.42
C LEU A 40 12.11 0.45 3.05
N GLY A 41 11.51 -0.10 1.99
CA GLY A 41 12.14 -0.19 0.67
C GLY A 41 13.16 -1.32 0.52
N ASN A 42 13.37 -2.14 1.56
CA ASN A 42 14.29 -3.28 1.53
C ASN A 42 13.76 -4.47 0.71
N LYS A 43 12.44 -4.51 0.47
CA LYS A 43 11.80 -5.58 -0.29
C LYS A 43 10.82 -5.01 -1.30
N GLN A 44 10.91 -5.49 -2.52
CA GLN A 44 9.95 -5.18 -3.57
C GLN A 44 8.76 -6.17 -3.53
N PRO A 45 7.51 -5.69 -3.50
CA PRO A 45 6.34 -6.56 -3.60
C PRO A 45 6.19 -7.10 -5.03
N SER A 46 5.57 -8.28 -5.18
CA SER A 46 5.12 -8.73 -6.50
C SER A 46 4.01 -7.83 -7.05
N ALA A 47 3.77 -7.84 -8.37
CA ALA A 47 2.68 -7.06 -8.97
C ALA A 47 1.30 -7.39 -8.34
N LYS A 48 1.06 -8.68 -8.05
CA LYS A 48 -0.13 -9.14 -7.33
C LYS A 48 -0.20 -8.54 -5.92
N LEU A 49 0.89 -8.62 -5.15
CA LEU A 49 0.92 -8.07 -3.80
C LEU A 49 0.76 -6.55 -3.79
N ALA A 50 1.34 -5.84 -4.76
CA ALA A 50 1.16 -4.39 -4.90
C ALA A 50 -0.31 -4.01 -5.15
N ASN A 51 -1.03 -4.77 -5.99
CA ASN A 51 -2.48 -4.59 -6.17
C ASN A 51 -3.26 -4.85 -4.88
N GLU A 52 -2.93 -5.90 -4.13
CA GLU A 52 -3.60 -6.21 -2.86
C GLU A 52 -3.32 -5.16 -1.79
N ILE A 53 -2.10 -4.63 -1.69
CA ILE A 53 -1.77 -3.51 -0.79
C ILE A 53 -2.55 -2.26 -1.18
N HIS A 54 -2.62 -1.95 -2.48
CA HIS A 54 -3.39 -0.82 -2.99
C HIS A 54 -4.87 -0.93 -2.60
N ARG A 55 -5.48 -2.12 -2.76
CA ARG A 55 -6.87 -2.39 -2.35
C ARG A 55 -7.03 -2.31 -0.82
N ALA A 56 -6.14 -2.93 -0.06
CA ALA A 56 -6.17 -2.95 1.40
C ALA A 56 -6.06 -1.54 2.03
N THR A 57 -5.36 -0.63 1.35
CA THR A 57 -5.21 0.78 1.76
C THR A 57 -6.23 1.70 1.10
N ARG A 58 -7.21 1.17 0.36
CA ARG A 58 -8.23 1.93 -0.40
C ARG A 58 -7.60 3.00 -1.30
N GLY A 59 -6.52 2.64 -1.99
CA GLY A 59 -5.81 3.52 -2.90
C GLY A 59 -4.91 4.58 -2.26
N ARG A 60 -4.84 4.65 -0.93
CA ARG A 60 -3.96 5.62 -0.24
C ARG A 60 -2.48 5.32 -0.46
N VAL A 61 -2.13 4.04 -0.62
CA VAL A 61 -0.81 3.61 -1.11
C VAL A 61 -0.98 3.19 -2.56
N PRO A 62 -0.54 4.00 -3.54
CA PRO A 62 -0.68 3.66 -4.95
C PRO A 62 0.30 2.55 -5.32
N ARG A 63 -0.16 1.58 -6.12
CA ARG A 63 0.68 0.49 -6.63
C ARG A 63 1.88 0.98 -7.46
N GLY A 64 1.76 2.15 -8.11
CA GLY A 64 2.86 2.80 -8.82
C GLY A 64 3.99 3.32 -7.91
N GLU A 65 3.72 3.61 -6.63
CA GLU A 65 4.80 3.89 -5.67
C GLU A 65 5.48 2.61 -5.18
N LEU A 66 4.75 1.49 -5.14
CA LEU A 66 5.30 0.20 -4.73
C LEU A 66 6.12 -0.46 -5.85
N ARG A 67 5.66 -0.32 -7.09
CA ARG A 67 6.19 -0.94 -8.31
C ARG A 67 6.06 0.01 -9.51
N PRO A 68 6.85 1.09 -9.55
CA PRO A 68 6.84 2.03 -10.67
C PRO A 68 7.27 1.37 -11.99
N ASP A 69 8.08 0.31 -11.90
CA ASP A 69 8.54 -0.51 -13.03
C ASP A 69 7.41 -1.26 -13.74
N VAL A 70 6.34 -1.63 -13.02
CA VAL A 70 5.21 -2.39 -13.58
C VAL A 70 4.02 -1.50 -13.90
N PHE A 71 3.68 -0.57 -13.01
CA PHE A 71 2.44 0.21 -13.09
C PHE A 71 2.66 1.63 -13.60
N GLY A 72 3.91 2.00 -13.91
CA GLY A 72 4.28 3.37 -14.24
C GLY A 72 4.25 4.31 -13.04
N ALA A 73 4.63 5.56 -13.28
CA ALA A 73 4.51 6.60 -12.26
C ALA A 73 3.03 6.75 -11.85
N PRO A 74 2.74 6.91 -10.54
CA PRO A 74 1.38 7.22 -10.11
C PRO A 74 0.92 8.50 -10.83
N PRO A 75 -0.35 8.58 -11.29
CA PRO A 75 -0.86 9.80 -11.88
C PRO A 75 -0.68 10.93 -10.86
N ALA A 76 0.00 12.01 -11.26
CA ALA A 76 0.08 13.23 -10.46
C ALA A 76 -1.35 13.60 -10.10
N THR A 77 -1.68 13.62 -8.82
CA THR A 77 -3.06 13.71 -8.35
C THR A 77 -3.67 15.03 -8.80
N SER A 78 -4.38 15.03 -9.92
CA SER A 78 -5.53 15.89 -10.12
C SER A 78 -6.76 15.11 -9.69
N CYS A 79 -7.58 15.76 -8.88
CA CYS A 79 -8.87 15.34 -8.34
C CYS A 79 -9.70 14.46 -9.31
N ALA A 80 -10.35 13.42 -8.75
CA ALA A 80 -11.45 12.61 -9.31
C ALA A 80 -11.13 11.30 -10.06
N GLN A 81 -12.12 10.40 -9.99
CA GLN A 81 -12.26 9.02 -10.50
C GLN A 81 -11.43 7.94 -9.75
N GLN A 82 -12.02 6.85 -9.27
CA GLN A 82 -13.02 6.02 -9.95
C GLN A 82 -14.12 5.54 -8.98
N ASP A 83 -15.31 6.09 -9.15
CA ASP A 83 -16.57 5.42 -8.86
C ASP A 83 -17.07 4.91 -10.21
N GLU A 84 -16.86 3.63 -10.51
CA GLU A 84 -17.58 2.94 -11.59
C GLU A 84 -17.64 1.46 -11.19
N ALA A 85 -18.51 1.19 -10.21
CA ALA A 85 -19.07 -0.13 -9.99
C ALA A 85 -20.50 -0.11 -10.54
N THR A 86 -20.75 -0.95 -11.53
CA THR A 86 -22.07 -1.55 -11.84
C THR A 86 -23.18 -0.59 -12.30
N ALA A 87 -23.51 -0.66 -13.59
CA ALA A 87 -24.84 -1.06 -14.10
C ALA A 87 -24.74 -1.45 -15.58
#